data_AF-A0A1F8QRP0-F1
#
_entry.id   AF-A0A1F8QRP0-F1
#
_cell.length_a   1.000
_cell.length_b   1.000
_cell.length_c   1.000
_cell.angle_alpha   90.00
_cell.angle_beta   90.00
_cell.angle_gamma   90.00
#
_symmetry.space_group_name_H-M   'P 1'
#
loop_
_entity.id
_entity.type
_entity.pdbx_description
1 polymer ?
#
loop_
_entity_poly.entity_id
_entity_poly.type
_entity_poly.pdbx_seq_one_letter_code
_entity_poly.pdbx_strand_id
1 'polypeptide(L)'
;MPKSAVISARIDPDLKQSTDRIFDELGLTTAQAITLFLKQVELQQGLPFAVKIPNEVTAKALEDARTRQNLKSFNTVSDLIDDLGIQ
;
A
#
# COMPACT_ATOMS: atom_id res chain seq x y z
N MET A 1 13.30 26.04 -17.55
CA MET A 1 12.96 25.06 -16.49
C MET A 1 14.05 23.99 -16.48
N PRO A 2 14.58 23.58 -15.32
CA PRO A 2 15.54 22.47 -15.28
C PRO A 2 14.87 21.20 -15.81
N LYS A 3 15.54 20.48 -16.72
CA LYS A 3 14.99 19.28 -17.36
C LYS A 3 15.04 18.03 -16.47
N SER A 4 15.67 18.12 -15.30
CA SER A 4 15.85 17.01 -14.35
C SER A 4 16.12 17.52 -12.93
N ALA A 5 15.71 16.75 -11.93
CA ALA A 5 16.05 16.92 -10.52
C ALA A 5 16.82 15.68 -10.02
N VAL A 6 17.70 15.87 -9.03
CA VAL A 6 18.50 14.79 -8.43
C VAL A 6 17.92 14.41 -7.08
N ILE A 7 17.82 13.10 -6.81
CA ILE A 7 17.43 12.55 -5.51
C ILE A 7 18.63 11.83 -4.92
N SER A 8 19.02 12.24 -3.70
CA SER A 8 20.08 11.59 -2.93
C SER A 8 19.59 11.28 -1.53
N ALA A 9 19.67 10.02 -1.11
CA ALA A 9 19.29 9.59 0.23
C ALA A 9 20.35 8.63 0.79
N ARG A 10 20.63 8.74 2.09
CA ARG A 10 21.45 7.77 2.81
C ARG A 10 20.55 6.61 3.21
N ILE A 11 20.95 5.39 2.86
CA ILE A 11 20.25 4.16 3.19
C ILE A 11 21.22 3.18 3.83
N ASP A 12 20.67 2.20 4.53
CA ASP A 12 21.42 1.06 5.03
C ASP A 12 22.06 0.28 3.86
N PRO A 13 23.35 -0.09 3.93
CA PRO A 13 24.05 -0.78 2.85
C PRO A 13 23.49 -2.18 2.57
N ASP A 14 23.03 -2.91 3.59
CA ASP A 14 22.44 -4.24 3.43
C ASP A 14 21.04 -4.13 2.81
N LEU A 15 20.29 -3.10 3.18
CA LEU A 15 19.04 -2.77 2.50
C LEU A 15 19.28 -2.48 1.01
N LYS A 16 20.28 -1.64 0.68
CA LYS A 16 20.62 -1.36 -0.72
C LYS A 16 20.93 -2.64 -1.49
N GLN A 17 21.79 -3.47 -0.94
CA GLN A 17 22.26 -4.68 -1.62
C GLN A 17 21.14 -5.70 -1.80
N SER A 18 20.25 -5.86 -0.82
CA SER A 18 19.09 -6.75 -0.94
C SER A 18 18.07 -6.24 -1.96
N THR A 19 17.76 -4.94 -1.96
CA THR A 19 16.81 -4.37 -2.92
C THR A 19 17.33 -4.35 -4.35
N ASP A 20 18.63 -4.11 -4.56
CA ASP A 20 19.20 -4.09 -5.92
C ASP A 20 19.08 -5.46 -6.59
N ARG A 21 19.29 -6.57 -5.85
CA ARG A 21 19.08 -7.92 -6.37
C ARG A 21 17.63 -8.15 -6.82
N ILE A 22 16.66 -7.69 -6.01
CA ILE A 22 15.24 -7.81 -6.33
C ILE A 22 14.90 -6.98 -7.57
N PHE A 23 15.43 -5.76 -7.69
CA PHE A 23 15.19 -4.92 -8.86
C PHE A 23 15.83 -5.53 -10.12
N ASP A 24 17.03 -6.10 -10.02
CA ASP A 24 17.68 -6.79 -11.13
C ASP A 24 16.85 -7.98 -11.64
N GLU A 25 16.29 -8.80 -10.73
CA GLU A 25 15.36 -9.88 -11.09
C GLU A 25 14.09 -9.37 -11.80
N LEU A 26 13.65 -8.17 -11.46
CA LEU A 26 12.51 -7.49 -12.10
C LEU A 26 12.90 -6.72 -13.37
N GLY A 27 14.18 -6.71 -13.76
CA GLY A 27 14.69 -5.95 -14.91
C GLY A 27 14.66 -4.43 -14.70
N LEU A 28 14.79 -3.97 -13.46
CA LEU A 28 14.73 -2.57 -13.06
C LEU A 28 16.04 -2.14 -12.41
N THR A 29 16.44 -0.90 -12.68
CA THR A 29 17.44 -0.19 -11.88
C THR A 29 16.79 0.43 -10.64
N THR A 30 17.57 0.69 -9.59
CA THR A 30 17.12 1.42 -8.41
C THR A 30 16.48 2.77 -8.77
N ALA A 31 17.03 3.48 -9.76
CA ALA A 31 16.50 4.76 -10.23
C ALA A 31 15.12 4.63 -10.89
N GLN A 32 14.91 3.56 -11.67
CA GLN A 32 13.59 3.26 -12.25
C GLN A 32 12.59 2.90 -11.16
N ALA A 33 12.97 2.08 -10.18
CA ALA A 33 12.11 1.72 -9.06
C ALA A 33 11.70 2.96 -8.24
N ILE A 34 12.63 3.86 -7.93
CA ILE A 34 12.34 5.14 -7.25
C ILE A 34 11.40 6.01 -8.11
N THR A 35 11.62 6.07 -9.42
CA THR A 35 10.74 6.82 -10.34
C THR A 35 9.31 6.26 -10.33
N LEU A 36 9.17 4.93 -10.35
CA LEU A 36 7.86 4.26 -10.28
C LEU A 36 7.15 4.54 -8.94
N PHE A 37 7.89 4.50 -7.83
CA PHE A 37 7.36 4.87 -6.51
C PHE A 37 6.79 6.30 -6.51
N LEU A 38 7.53 7.28 -7.04
CA LEU A 38 7.08 8.67 -7.08
C LEU A 38 5.85 8.86 -7.98
N LYS A 39 5.81 8.17 -9.13
CA LYS A 39 4.62 8.16 -10.00
C LYS A 39 3.40 7.57 -9.31
N GLN A 40 3.59 6.52 -8.50
CA GLN A 40 2.50 5.95 -7.72
C GLN A 40 2.02 6.91 -6.62
N VAL A 41 2.94 7.64 -5.98
CA VAL A 41 2.56 8.70 -5.03
C VAL A 41 1.72 9.79 -5.70
N GLU A 42 2.14 10.24 -6.88
CA GLU A 42 1.41 11.23 -7.68
C GLU A 42 0.02 10.72 -8.09
N LEU A 43 -0.07 9.48 -8.57
CA LEU A 43 -1.34 8.88 -9.01
C LEU A 43 -2.34 8.71 -7.87
N GLN A 44 -1.87 8.28 -6.69
CA GLN A 44 -2.73 7.98 -5.55
C GLN A 44 -2.98 9.19 -4.63
N GLN A 45 -2.29 10.31 -4.85
CA GLN A 45 -2.29 11.46 -3.94
C GLN A 45 -1.98 11.04 -2.49
N GLY A 46 -1.07 10.09 -2.33
CA GLY A 46 -0.78 9.42 -1.07
C GLY A 46 0.32 8.37 -1.21
N LEU A 47 0.72 7.74 -0.11
CA LEU A 47 1.74 6.68 -0.18
C LEU A 47 1.16 5.43 -0.86
N PRO A 48 1.93 4.76 -1.75
CA PRO A 48 1.45 3.63 -2.55
C PRO A 48 1.41 2.31 -1.78
N PHE A 49 1.37 2.42 -0.46
CA PHE A 49 1.19 1.35 0.51
C PHE A 49 0.51 1.95 1.74
N ALA A 50 -0.21 1.12 2.48
CA ALA A 50 -0.95 1.57 3.65
C ALA A 50 0.01 1.98 4.78
N VAL A 51 0.21 3.29 4.96
CA VAL A 51 0.95 3.83 6.11
C VAL A 51 -0.03 4.25 7.17
N LYS A 52 -0.53 3.27 7.92
CA LYS A 52 -1.41 3.49 9.06
C LYS A 52 -0.97 2.57 10.19
N ILE A 53 -0.74 3.15 11.36
CA ILE A 53 -0.94 2.40 12.61
C ILE A 53 -2.46 2.35 12.76
N PRO A 54 -3.11 1.18 12.63
CA PRO A 54 -4.55 1.11 12.82
C PRO A 54 -4.88 1.59 14.23
N ASN A 55 -5.89 2.45 14.37
CA ASN A 55 -6.43 2.72 15.70
C ASN A 55 -7.04 1.42 16.27
N GLU A 56 -7.29 1.39 17.58
CA GLU A 56 -7.77 0.17 18.26
C GLU A 56 -9.02 -0.43 17.58
N VAL A 57 -9.94 0.43 17.13
CA VAL A 57 -11.16 0.02 16.42
C VAL A 57 -10.83 -0.69 15.10
N THR A 58 -9.96 -0.11 14.28
CA THR A 58 -9.56 -0.66 12.98
C THR A 58 -8.74 -1.94 13.16
N ALA A 59 -7.84 -1.97 14.16
CA ALA A 59 -7.06 -3.16 14.49
C ALA A 59 -7.97 -4.33 14.86
N LYS A 60 -8.95 -4.08 15.74
CA LYS A 60 -9.93 -5.10 16.15
C LYS A 60 -10.79 -5.57 14.97
N ALA A 61 -11.29 -4.65 14.15
CA ALA A 61 -12.09 -5.02 12.97
C ALA A 61 -11.31 -5.90 11.97
N LEU A 62 -10.02 -5.62 11.77
CA LEU A 62 -9.14 -6.45 10.93
C LEU A 62 -8.90 -7.84 11.54
N GLU A 63 -8.77 -7.92 12.87
CA GLU A 63 -8.59 -9.20 13.57
C GLU A 63 -9.86 -10.05 13.56
N ASP A 64 -11.02 -9.44 13.84
CA ASP A 64 -12.34 -10.06 13.75
C ASP A 64 -12.56 -10.63 12.33
N ALA A 65 -12.19 -9.88 11.29
CA ALA A 65 -12.24 -10.34 9.90
C ALA A 65 -11.32 -11.54 9.61
N ARG A 66 -10.08 -11.54 10.12
CA ARG A 66 -9.12 -12.65 9.93
C ARG A 66 -9.54 -13.92 10.66
N THR A 67 -10.05 -13.77 11.88
CA THR A 67 -10.47 -14.87 12.75
C THR A 67 -11.91 -15.33 12.50
N ARG A 68 -12.63 -14.65 11.60
CA ARG A 68 -14.05 -14.86 11.31
C ARG A 68 -14.95 -14.73 12.56
N GLN A 69 -14.62 -13.79 13.43
CA GLN A 69 -15.39 -13.46 14.63
C GLN A 69 -16.17 -12.17 14.39
N ASN A 70 -17.36 -12.04 15.02
CA ASN A 70 -18.20 -10.84 14.94
C ASN A 70 -18.53 -10.36 13.51
N LEU A 71 -18.55 -11.28 12.54
CA LEU A 71 -18.90 -10.98 11.15
C LEU A 71 -20.38 -11.27 10.88
N LYS A 72 -20.99 -10.43 10.05
CA LYS A 72 -22.32 -10.64 9.50
C LYS A 72 -22.20 -11.15 8.06
N SER A 73 -22.94 -12.20 7.74
CA SER A 73 -23.00 -12.78 6.40
C SER A 73 -24.35 -12.50 5.76
N PHE A 74 -24.36 -12.35 4.45
CA PHE A 74 -25.55 -12.07 3.65
C PHE A 74 -25.62 -13.04 2.49
N ASN A 75 -26.84 -13.39 2.07
CA ASN A 75 -27.05 -14.33 0.97
C ASN A 75 -27.04 -13.61 -0.38
N THR A 76 -27.38 -12.32 -0.40
CA THR A 76 -27.41 -11.50 -1.61
C THR A 76 -26.75 -10.14 -1.40
N VAL A 77 -26.37 -9.50 -2.51
CA VAL A 77 -25.85 -8.12 -2.50
C VAL A 77 -26.94 -7.14 -2.03
N SER A 78 -28.21 -7.38 -2.39
CA SER A 78 -29.33 -6.54 -1.94
C SER A 78 -29.46 -6.54 -0.41
N ASP A 79 -29.38 -7.71 0.24
CA ASP A 79 -29.47 -7.80 1.70
C ASP A 79 -28.34 -7.03 2.41
N LEU A 80 -27.15 -7.00 1.81
CA LEU A 80 -26.00 -6.23 2.31
C LEU A 80 -26.25 -4.71 2.19
N ILE A 81 -26.74 -4.27 1.03
CA ILE A 81 -27.00 -2.84 0.76
C ILE A 81 -28.10 -2.31 1.70
N ASP A 82 -29.16 -3.08 1.90
CA ASP A 82 -30.25 -2.74 2.83
C ASP A 82 -29.74 -2.61 4.27
N ASP A 83 -28.86 -3.50 4.72
CA ASP A 83 -28.28 -3.44 6.08
C ASP A 83 -27.33 -2.25 6.28
N LEU A 84 -26.58 -1.88 5.22
CA LEU A 84 -25.69 -0.72 5.25
C LEU A 84 -26.45 0.61 5.18
N GLY A 85 -27.76 0.60 4.88
CA GLY A 85 -28.60 1.79 4.79
C GLY A 85 -28.21 2.72 3.63
N ILE A 86 -27.61 2.15 2.58
CA ILE A 86 -27.21 2.88 1.36
C ILE A 86 -28.28 2.56 0.31
N GLN A 87 -28.96 3.58 -0.23
CA GLN A 87 -29.95 3.42 -1.32
C GLN A 87 -29.35 3.76 -2.68
#